data_AF-A0A9Q3DEE9-F1
#
_entry.id   AF-A0A9Q3DEE9-F1
#
_cell.length_a   1.000
_cell.length_b   1.000
_cell.length_c   1.000
_cell.angle_alpha   90.00
_cell.angle_beta   90.00
_cell.angle_gamma   90.00
#
_symmetry.space_group_name_H-M   'P 1'
#
loop_
_entity.id
_entity.type
_entity.pdbx_description
1 polymer ?
#
loop_
_entity_poly.entity_id
_entity_poly.type
_entity_poly.pdbx_seq_one_letter_code
_entity_poly.pdbx_strand_id
1 'polypeptide(L)'
;MYALGWRPPRLGDFTIGRYIHPTSILSNPELYNSLSLQLPQLQNILQNLFQKLSSTVFEMNSNQMKQFNIPGFEILDFTDFYSSSFANQLTFTLNNFSNFPHIDQTDSSEFAYFLSIPISTSDGTLIFDNFDLFNEFFVFPDHSINIDLTGKEPGIVQMVWKAKSTRHFTLYPDGGDSNSFTRLSMSLQISKKAYNLFKNLQNGKIDKFTVDDHTSIINRLASTSK
;
A
#
# COMPACT_ATOMS: atom_id res chain seq x y z
N MET A 1 5.10 -0.28 9.83
CA MET A 1 4.30 0.04 8.62
C MET A 1 5.20 0.64 7.57
N TYR A 2 5.07 0.19 6.34
CA TYR A 2 5.84 0.61 5.17
C TYR A 2 4.88 1.02 4.06
N ALA A 3 5.40 1.69 3.04
CA ALA A 3 4.60 2.15 1.91
C ALA A 3 5.42 2.14 0.61
N LEU A 4 4.71 1.93 -0.50
CA LEU A 4 5.20 1.96 -1.87
C LEU A 4 4.31 2.87 -2.72
N GLY A 5 4.82 3.30 -3.87
CA GLY A 5 4.10 4.13 -4.83
C GLY A 5 4.34 5.61 -4.64
N TRP A 6 3.40 6.42 -5.12
CA TRP A 6 3.57 7.86 -5.31
C TRP A 6 2.99 8.67 -4.17
N ARG A 7 3.68 9.73 -3.77
CA ARG A 7 3.24 10.66 -2.74
C ARG A 7 3.76 12.07 -3.00
N PRO A 8 3.05 13.11 -2.54
CA PRO A 8 3.67 14.40 -2.33
C PRO A 8 4.76 14.26 -1.25
N PRO A 9 5.94 14.89 -1.45
CA PRO A 9 7.02 14.80 -0.47
C PRO A 9 6.59 15.45 0.85
N ARG A 10 7.21 15.00 1.95
CA ARG A 10 7.04 15.68 3.25
C ARG A 10 7.90 16.94 3.35
N LEU A 11 9.06 16.93 2.70
CA LEU A 11 10.10 17.95 2.72
C LEU A 11 10.84 17.92 1.37
N GLY A 12 11.36 19.07 0.92
CA GLY A 12 12.22 19.20 -0.27
C GLY A 12 11.59 19.96 -1.43
N ASP A 13 12.38 20.12 -2.49
CA ASP A 13 12.03 20.89 -3.70
C ASP A 13 11.23 20.09 -4.73
N PHE A 14 10.86 18.85 -4.39
CA PHE A 14 10.05 17.99 -5.25
C PHE A 14 8.57 18.30 -5.10
N THR A 15 7.81 18.12 -6.17
CA THR A 15 6.35 18.26 -6.14
C THR A 15 5.68 16.90 -5.95
N ILE A 16 6.30 15.84 -6.48
CA ILE A 16 5.93 14.44 -6.22
C ILE A 16 7.17 13.56 -6.14
N GLY A 17 7.07 12.46 -5.41
CA GLY A 17 8.07 11.40 -5.48
C GLY A 17 7.53 10.05 -5.06
N ARG A 18 8.40 9.04 -5.11
CA ARG A 18 8.09 7.70 -4.58
C ARG A 18 8.34 7.62 -3.08
N TYR A 19 7.65 6.71 -2.41
CA TYR A 19 8.08 6.28 -1.07
C TYR A 19 9.46 5.63 -1.16
N ILE A 20 10.39 6.07 -0.31
CA ILE A 20 11.75 5.54 -0.21
C ILE A 20 12.13 5.31 1.25
N HIS A 21 13.01 4.33 1.47
CA HIS A 21 13.73 4.16 2.74
C HIS A 21 15.23 4.31 2.47
N PRO A 22 15.77 5.55 2.53
CA PRO A 22 17.10 5.86 2.00
C PRO A 22 18.21 4.96 2.51
N THR A 23 18.23 4.65 3.82
CA THR A 23 19.23 3.77 4.43
C THR A 23 19.20 2.36 3.85
N SER A 24 18.01 1.79 3.63
CA SER A 24 17.90 0.44 3.04
C SER A 24 18.33 0.44 1.59
N ILE A 25 17.95 1.46 0.83
CA ILE A 25 18.33 1.55 -0.58
C ILE A 25 19.84 1.75 -0.73
N LEU A 26 20.45 2.61 0.09
CA LEU A 26 21.91 2.81 0.12
C LEU A 26 22.66 1.52 0.48
N SER A 27 22.10 0.68 1.36
CA SER A 27 22.72 -0.59 1.74
C SER A 27 22.71 -1.64 0.64
N ASN A 28 21.71 -1.61 -0.25
CA ASN A 28 21.62 -2.56 -1.37
C ASN A 28 20.80 -1.97 -2.55
N PRO A 29 21.41 -1.10 -3.37
CA PRO A 29 20.68 -0.41 -4.44
C PRO A 29 20.26 -1.36 -5.57
N GLU A 30 21.04 -2.42 -5.83
CA GLU A 30 20.71 -3.44 -6.83
C GLU A 30 19.46 -4.23 -6.44
N LEU A 31 19.34 -4.63 -5.16
CA LEU A 31 18.14 -5.30 -4.66
C LEU A 31 16.92 -4.39 -4.69
N TYR A 32 17.07 -3.11 -4.34
CA TYR A 32 15.98 -2.14 -4.47
C TYR A 32 15.51 -2.04 -5.93
N ASN A 33 16.44 -1.96 -6.89
CA ASN A 33 16.10 -1.90 -8.31
C ASN A 33 15.39 -3.18 -8.78
N SER A 34 15.93 -4.35 -8.44
CA SER A 34 15.35 -5.64 -8.88
C SER A 34 13.96 -5.89 -8.30
N LEU A 35 13.71 -5.52 -7.04
CA LEU A 35 12.39 -5.63 -6.41
C LEU A 35 11.40 -4.60 -6.99
N SER A 36 11.87 -3.38 -7.28
CA SER A 36 11.01 -2.34 -7.88
C SER A 36 10.49 -2.77 -9.26
N LEU A 37 11.32 -3.45 -10.06
CA LEU A 37 10.92 -3.99 -11.36
C LEU A 37 9.83 -5.07 -11.28
N GLN A 38 9.55 -5.63 -10.10
CA GLN A 38 8.48 -6.62 -9.89
C GLN A 38 7.12 -5.99 -9.54
N LEU A 39 7.05 -4.68 -9.29
CA LEU A 39 5.80 -4.03 -8.90
C LEU A 39 4.65 -4.17 -9.93
N PRO A 40 4.88 -4.16 -11.25
CA PRO A 40 3.83 -4.42 -12.22
C PRO A 40 3.20 -5.82 -12.07
N GLN A 41 4.01 -6.84 -11.72
CA GLN A 41 3.51 -8.18 -11.46
C GLN A 41 2.66 -8.21 -10.18
N LEU A 42 3.12 -7.56 -9.11
CA LEU A 42 2.35 -7.42 -7.87
C LEU A 42 1.01 -6.72 -8.12
N GLN A 43 1.00 -5.63 -8.88
CA GLN A 43 -0.21 -4.92 -9.29
C GLN A 43 -1.19 -5.85 -10.03
N ASN A 44 -0.72 -6.66 -10.96
CA ASN A 44 -1.58 -7.60 -11.68
C ASN A 44 -2.21 -8.64 -10.74
N ILE A 45 -1.45 -9.18 -9.77
CA ILE A 45 -1.99 -10.11 -8.77
C ILE A 45 -3.06 -9.42 -7.93
N LEU A 46 -2.76 -8.25 -7.37
CA LEU A 46 -3.69 -7.51 -6.51
C LEU A 46 -4.94 -7.04 -7.27
N GLN A 47 -4.79 -6.61 -8.52
CA GLN A 47 -5.91 -6.27 -9.40
C GLN A 47 -6.83 -7.47 -9.60
N ASN A 48 -6.28 -8.65 -9.93
CA ASN A 48 -7.09 -9.84 -10.15
C ASN A 48 -7.85 -10.26 -8.87
N LEU A 49 -7.19 -10.19 -7.71
CA LEU A 49 -7.81 -10.47 -6.42
C LEU A 49 -8.93 -9.47 -6.10
N PHE A 50 -8.66 -8.18 -6.25
CA PHE A 50 -9.62 -7.12 -5.95
C PHE A 50 -10.82 -7.16 -6.91
N GLN A 51 -10.61 -7.34 -8.22
CA GLN A 51 -11.70 -7.47 -9.20
C GLN A 51 -12.59 -8.67 -8.92
N LYS A 52 -12.01 -9.81 -8.50
CA LYS A 52 -12.78 -11.00 -8.12
C LYS A 52 -13.59 -10.79 -6.85
N LEU A 53 -13.04 -10.06 -5.88
CA LEU A 53 -13.73 -9.73 -4.63
C LEU A 53 -14.87 -8.72 -4.87
N SER A 54 -14.59 -7.65 -5.61
CA SER A 54 -15.57 -6.61 -5.93
C SER A 54 -15.15 -5.81 -7.16
N SER A 55 -15.65 -6.21 -8.34
CA SER A 55 -15.42 -5.49 -9.59
C SER A 55 -15.96 -4.06 -9.54
N THR A 56 -17.12 -3.84 -8.91
CA THR A 56 -17.72 -2.51 -8.77
C THR A 56 -16.81 -1.56 -7.99
N VAL A 57 -16.31 -1.97 -6.82
CA VAL A 57 -15.45 -1.11 -5.99
C VAL A 57 -14.09 -0.89 -6.66
N PHE A 58 -13.55 -1.93 -7.31
CA PHE A 58 -12.36 -1.79 -8.15
C PHE A 58 -12.53 -0.71 -9.22
N GLU A 59 -13.64 -0.76 -9.99
CA GLU A 59 -13.92 0.22 -11.04
C GLU A 59 -14.08 1.63 -10.49
N MET A 60 -14.72 1.79 -9.32
CA MET A 60 -14.83 3.10 -8.67
C MET A 60 -13.44 3.70 -8.38
N ASN A 61 -12.54 2.94 -7.76
CA ASN A 61 -11.19 3.40 -7.47
C ASN A 61 -10.39 3.66 -8.76
N SER A 62 -10.45 2.74 -9.73
CA SER A 62 -9.76 2.92 -11.01
C SER A 62 -10.25 4.13 -11.81
N ASN A 63 -11.56 4.39 -11.83
CA ASN A 63 -12.11 5.57 -12.50
C ASN A 63 -11.67 6.87 -11.83
N GLN A 64 -11.57 6.87 -10.50
CA GLN A 64 -11.05 8.01 -9.75
C GLN A 64 -9.56 8.30 -10.03
N MET A 65 -8.74 7.25 -10.17
CA MET A 65 -7.33 7.40 -10.60
C MET A 65 -7.22 7.96 -12.00
N LYS A 66 -8.01 7.41 -12.94
CA LYS A 66 -8.03 7.83 -14.35
C LYS A 66 -8.47 9.27 -14.55
N GLN A 67 -9.39 9.77 -13.71
CA GLN A 67 -9.92 11.14 -13.84
C GLN A 67 -8.81 12.21 -13.89
N PHE A 68 -7.74 12.02 -13.12
CA PHE A 68 -6.64 12.98 -13.02
C PHE A 68 -5.28 12.39 -13.41
N ASN A 69 -5.26 11.27 -14.13
CA ASN A 69 -4.03 10.55 -14.52
C ASN A 69 -3.08 10.31 -13.35
N ILE A 70 -3.63 9.88 -12.21
CA ILE A 70 -2.82 9.58 -11.02
C ILE A 70 -2.03 8.29 -11.33
N PRO A 71 -0.70 8.30 -11.17
CA PRO A 71 0.11 7.11 -11.39
C PRO A 71 -0.17 6.08 -10.30
N GLY A 72 -0.35 4.83 -10.73
CA GLY A 72 -0.44 3.69 -9.83
C GLY A 72 0.87 3.44 -9.10
N PHE A 73 0.81 2.74 -7.96
CA PHE A 73 2.01 2.45 -7.17
C PHE A 73 3.08 1.63 -7.94
N GLU A 74 2.64 0.91 -8.97
CA GLU A 74 3.47 0.08 -9.84
C GLU A 74 4.29 0.85 -10.87
N ILE A 75 3.84 2.05 -11.25
CA ILE A 75 4.49 2.87 -12.26
C ILE A 75 5.79 3.41 -11.67
N LEU A 76 6.95 2.98 -12.16
CA LEU A 76 8.26 3.32 -11.59
C LEU A 76 8.69 4.75 -11.86
N ASP A 77 8.61 5.16 -13.12
CA ASP A 77 9.05 6.46 -13.59
C ASP A 77 7.85 7.33 -13.92
N PHE A 78 7.97 8.62 -13.66
CA PHE A 78 6.85 9.51 -13.95
C PHE A 78 6.71 9.63 -15.46
N THR A 79 5.55 9.25 -15.96
CA THR A 79 5.23 9.37 -17.39
C THR A 79 3.86 10.02 -17.51
N ASP A 80 3.62 10.72 -18.61
CA ASP A 80 2.33 11.37 -18.89
C ASP A 80 1.19 10.36 -19.19
N PHE A 81 1.44 9.06 -19.05
CA PHE A 81 0.51 8.02 -19.44
C PHE A 81 -0.56 7.71 -18.39
N TYR A 82 -1.68 7.21 -18.90
CA TYR A 82 -2.80 6.69 -18.13
C TYR A 82 -2.38 5.43 -17.36
N SER A 83 -2.60 5.42 -16.05
CA SER A 83 -2.56 4.19 -15.27
C SER A 83 -3.96 3.57 -15.21
N SER A 84 -4.07 2.28 -15.51
CA SER A 84 -5.25 1.46 -15.23
C SER A 84 -5.33 0.99 -13.78
N SER A 85 -4.46 1.50 -12.91
CA SER A 85 -4.38 1.12 -11.51
C SER A 85 -5.60 1.58 -10.72
N PHE A 86 -5.65 1.14 -9.46
CA PHE A 86 -6.74 1.37 -8.52
C PHE A 86 -6.26 2.02 -7.22
N ALA A 87 -4.94 2.23 -7.08
CA ALA A 87 -4.34 2.86 -5.92
C ALA A 87 -3.03 3.55 -6.31
N ASN A 88 -2.78 4.76 -5.83
CA ASN A 88 -1.50 5.45 -6.03
C ASN A 88 -0.42 4.97 -5.05
N GLN A 89 -0.84 4.35 -3.95
CA GLN A 89 0.04 3.86 -2.91
C GLN A 89 -0.43 2.50 -2.40
N LEU A 90 0.54 1.68 -2.00
CA LEU A 90 0.33 0.43 -1.29
C LEU A 90 1.00 0.59 0.07
N THR A 91 0.24 0.43 1.15
CA THR A 91 0.80 0.33 2.50
C THR A 91 0.84 -1.10 2.93
N PHE A 92 1.89 -1.49 3.65
CA PHE A 92 1.98 -2.85 4.17
C PHE A 92 2.58 -2.90 5.57
N THR A 93 2.21 -3.93 6.31
CA THR A 93 2.59 -4.15 7.70
C THR A 93 2.98 -5.60 7.90
N LEU A 94 3.88 -5.80 8.86
CA LEU A 94 4.49 -7.06 9.27
C LEU A 94 4.64 -7.01 10.79
N ASN A 95 4.98 -8.14 11.40
CA ASN A 95 5.30 -8.26 12.83
C ASN A 95 4.14 -7.79 13.72
N ASN A 96 2.96 -8.38 13.47
CA ASN A 96 1.76 -8.24 14.31
C ASN A 96 1.37 -6.77 14.57
N PHE A 97 1.46 -5.97 13.51
CA PHE A 97 1.11 -4.56 13.56
C PHE A 97 -0.31 -4.35 14.08
N SER A 98 -0.44 -3.45 15.06
CA SER A 98 -1.71 -2.99 15.60
C SER A 98 -1.82 -1.48 15.53
N ASN A 99 -3.04 -0.97 15.60
CA ASN A 99 -3.30 0.46 15.62
C ASN A 99 -4.53 0.81 16.45
N PHE A 100 -4.67 2.10 16.76
CA PHE A 100 -5.86 2.60 17.44
C PHE A 100 -7.05 2.72 16.47
N PRO A 101 -8.29 2.59 16.96
CA PRO A 101 -9.51 2.84 16.19
C PRO A 101 -9.50 4.19 15.46
N HIS A 102 -9.69 4.18 14.13
CA HIS A 102 -9.66 5.37 13.29
C HIS A 102 -10.57 5.25 12.06
N ILE A 103 -10.65 6.33 11.28
CA ILE A 103 -11.23 6.40 9.94
C ILE A 103 -10.25 7.11 9.00
N ASP A 104 -10.23 6.72 7.74
CA ASP A 104 -9.23 7.17 6.76
C ASP A 104 -9.60 8.50 6.09
N GLN A 105 -9.81 9.56 6.89
CA GLN A 105 -10.22 10.88 6.36
C GLN A 105 -9.21 11.53 5.40
N THR A 106 -7.96 11.05 5.41
CA THR A 106 -6.88 11.53 4.55
C THR A 106 -6.81 10.84 3.20
N ASP A 107 -7.71 9.91 2.93
CA ASP A 107 -7.85 9.26 1.63
C ASP A 107 -8.95 9.90 0.78
N SER A 108 -8.76 9.81 -0.52
CA SER A 108 -9.69 10.28 -1.55
C SER A 108 -10.67 9.18 -1.93
N SER A 109 -10.20 7.93 -2.05
CA SER A 109 -11.04 6.78 -2.35
C SER A 109 -12.02 6.50 -1.21
N GLU A 110 -13.27 6.23 -1.54
CA GLU A 110 -14.29 5.89 -0.54
C GLU A 110 -14.03 4.53 0.11
N PHE A 111 -13.52 3.59 -0.68
CA PHE A 111 -13.24 2.24 -0.26
C PHE A 111 -11.73 1.97 -0.19
N ALA A 112 -11.36 1.17 0.80
CA ALA A 112 -10.05 0.55 0.89
C ALA A 112 -10.15 -0.92 0.50
N TYR A 113 -9.11 -1.45 -0.14
CA TYR A 113 -8.92 -2.89 -0.33
C TYR A 113 -7.82 -3.36 0.61
N PHE A 114 -8.10 -4.42 1.37
CA PHE A 114 -7.16 -5.04 2.30
C PHE A 114 -6.96 -6.50 1.94
N LEU A 115 -5.70 -6.91 2.03
CA LEU A 115 -5.25 -8.27 1.87
C LEU A 115 -4.30 -8.60 3.01
N SER A 116 -4.59 -9.65 3.76
CA SER A 116 -3.70 -10.14 4.81
C SER A 116 -3.36 -11.58 4.56
N ILE A 117 -2.07 -11.88 4.41
CA ILE A 117 -1.57 -13.20 4.11
C ILE A 117 -0.62 -13.69 5.20
N PRO A 118 -0.76 -14.96 5.61
CA PRO A 118 0.19 -15.57 6.52
C PRO A 118 1.55 -15.84 5.87
N ILE A 119 2.65 -15.43 6.51
CA ILE A 119 4.02 -15.69 6.04
C ILE A 119 4.96 -16.15 7.15
N SER A 120 6.00 -16.89 6.77
CA SER A 120 7.14 -17.22 7.63
C SER A 120 7.95 -15.98 7.96
N THR A 121 8.32 -15.82 9.23
CA THR A 121 9.22 -14.74 9.68
C THR A 121 10.65 -14.93 9.19
N SER A 122 11.06 -16.15 8.83
CA SER A 122 12.44 -16.45 8.44
C SER A 122 12.75 -16.07 6.99
N ASP A 123 11.81 -16.29 6.08
CA ASP A 123 12.03 -16.16 4.64
C ASP A 123 10.86 -15.54 3.85
N GLY A 124 9.74 -15.24 4.52
CA GLY A 124 8.57 -14.64 3.90
C GLY A 124 7.73 -15.59 3.04
N THR A 125 7.98 -16.90 3.07
CA THR A 125 7.16 -17.89 2.37
C THR A 125 5.75 -17.99 2.96
N LEU A 126 4.76 -18.35 2.14
CA LEU A 126 3.39 -18.52 2.62
C LEU A 126 3.28 -19.68 3.61
N ILE A 127 2.56 -19.48 4.70
CA ILE A 127 2.26 -20.52 5.69
C ILE A 127 0.79 -20.93 5.56
N PHE A 128 0.52 -22.23 5.56
CA PHE A 128 -0.82 -22.79 5.40
C PHE A 128 -1.32 -23.58 6.62
N ASP A 129 -0.44 -23.87 7.57
CA ASP A 129 -0.72 -24.64 8.78
C ASP A 129 0.08 -24.12 9.98
N ASN A 130 -0.14 -24.72 11.16
CA ASN A 130 0.64 -24.47 12.37
C ASN A 130 0.68 -23.00 12.84
N PHE A 131 -0.44 -22.31 12.74
CA PHE A 131 -0.60 -20.97 13.30
C PHE A 131 -0.62 -21.01 14.82
N ASP A 132 0.27 -20.26 15.46
CA ASP A 132 0.44 -20.17 16.92
C ASP A 132 -0.03 -18.84 17.51
N LEU A 133 -0.61 -17.96 16.68
CA LEU A 133 -1.20 -16.69 17.13
C LEU A 133 -2.63 -16.87 17.61
N PHE A 134 -2.98 -16.15 18.68
CA PHE A 134 -4.32 -16.08 19.24
C PHE A 134 -4.81 -14.63 19.25
N ASN A 135 -6.10 -14.43 18.98
CA ASN A 135 -6.81 -13.16 19.08
C ASN A 135 -6.28 -11.95 18.27
N GLU A 136 -5.60 -12.17 17.15
CA GLU A 136 -5.41 -11.15 16.11
C GLU A 136 -6.71 -10.95 15.32
N PHE A 137 -7.27 -9.73 15.35
CA PHE A 137 -8.50 -9.40 14.63
C PHE A 137 -8.39 -8.07 13.91
N PHE A 138 -9.06 -7.95 12.76
CA PHE A 138 -9.45 -6.66 12.22
C PHE A 138 -10.86 -6.32 12.69
N VAL A 139 -11.03 -5.18 13.35
CA VAL A 139 -12.25 -4.86 14.11
C VAL A 139 -12.94 -3.65 13.53
N PHE A 140 -14.26 -3.78 13.35
CA PHE A 140 -15.20 -2.69 13.09
C PHE A 140 -16.02 -2.44 14.35
N PRO A 141 -15.54 -1.61 15.31
CA PRO A 141 -16.11 -1.53 16.65
C PRO A 141 -17.57 -1.07 16.65
N ASP A 142 -17.90 -0.11 15.79
CA ASP A 142 -19.24 0.48 15.72
C ASP A 142 -20.29 -0.49 15.12
N HIS A 143 -19.82 -1.59 14.51
CA HIS A 143 -20.65 -2.64 13.93
C HIS A 143 -20.62 -3.95 14.73
N SER A 144 -19.81 -4.04 15.80
CA SER A 144 -19.58 -5.29 16.55
C SER A 144 -19.12 -6.45 15.65
N ILE A 145 -18.32 -6.15 14.62
CA ILE A 145 -17.76 -7.15 13.69
C ILE A 145 -16.25 -7.28 13.94
N ASN A 146 -15.80 -8.52 14.13
CA ASN A 146 -14.39 -8.88 14.21
C ASN A 146 -14.08 -9.85 13.06
N ILE A 147 -13.09 -9.53 12.26
CA ILE A 147 -12.55 -10.41 11.22
C ILE A 147 -11.34 -11.12 11.81
N ASP A 148 -11.43 -12.44 11.90
CA ASP A 148 -10.38 -13.29 12.44
C ASP A 148 -9.14 -13.29 11.54
N LEU A 149 -7.99 -12.90 12.11
CA LEU A 149 -6.69 -12.95 11.46
C LEU A 149 -5.76 -14.02 12.07
N THR A 150 -6.20 -14.77 13.09
CA THR A 150 -5.36 -15.71 13.85
C THR A 150 -4.89 -16.93 13.07
N GLY A 151 -5.41 -17.14 11.86
CA GLY A 151 -5.07 -18.30 11.02
C GLY A 151 -5.75 -19.61 11.45
N LYS A 152 -6.67 -19.60 12.42
CA LYS A 152 -7.42 -20.82 12.82
C LYS A 152 -8.23 -21.42 11.67
N GLU A 153 -8.62 -20.59 10.71
CA GLU A 153 -9.05 -21.03 9.38
C GLU A 153 -7.93 -20.67 8.39
N PRO A 154 -7.38 -21.64 7.62
CA PRO A 154 -6.27 -21.40 6.72
C PRO A 154 -6.76 -20.54 5.56
N GLY A 155 -6.48 -19.24 5.61
CA GLY A 155 -6.93 -18.42 4.52
C GLY A 155 -6.40 -17.02 4.62
N ILE A 156 -5.64 -16.65 3.60
CA ILE A 156 -5.60 -15.31 3.07
C ILE A 156 -6.94 -14.57 3.32
N VAL A 157 -6.90 -13.47 4.08
CA VAL A 157 -8.07 -12.64 4.35
C VAL A 157 -8.08 -11.49 3.35
N GLN A 158 -9.22 -11.29 2.69
CA GLN A 158 -9.44 -10.18 1.76
C GLN A 158 -10.73 -9.47 2.14
N MET A 159 -10.71 -8.14 2.11
CA MET A 159 -11.91 -7.34 2.37
C MET A 159 -11.87 -5.98 1.69
N VAL A 160 -13.08 -5.45 1.47
CA VAL A 160 -13.32 -4.10 1.01
C VAL A 160 -14.32 -3.44 1.95
N TRP A 161 -14.04 -2.20 2.35
CA TRP A 161 -14.94 -1.45 3.23
C TRP A 161 -14.83 0.04 2.97
N LYS A 162 -15.84 0.79 3.43
CA LYS A 162 -15.87 2.26 3.34
C LYS A 162 -14.97 2.88 4.40
N ALA A 163 -13.66 2.85 4.17
CA ALA A 163 -12.65 3.24 5.17
C ALA A 163 -12.79 4.69 5.68
N LYS A 164 -13.42 5.57 4.88
CA LYS A 164 -13.67 6.98 5.24
C LYS A 164 -14.85 7.19 6.20
N SER A 165 -15.78 6.25 6.28
CA SER A 165 -16.99 6.37 7.09
C SER A 165 -17.15 5.27 8.13
N THR A 166 -16.31 4.23 8.09
CA THR A 166 -16.40 3.07 8.96
C THR A 166 -15.18 3.02 9.86
N ARG A 167 -15.39 3.25 11.17
CA ARG A 167 -14.31 3.16 12.16
C ARG A 167 -13.76 1.74 12.19
N HIS A 168 -12.44 1.60 12.21
CA HIS A 168 -11.77 0.31 12.16
C HIS A 168 -10.38 0.34 12.80
N PHE A 169 -9.84 -0.84 13.12
CA PHE A 169 -8.47 -1.04 13.60
C PHE A 169 -8.06 -2.51 13.57
N THR A 170 -6.76 -2.77 13.71
CA THR A 170 -6.19 -4.09 13.94
C THR A 170 -5.83 -4.23 15.42
N LEU A 171 -6.36 -5.29 16.05
CA LEU A 171 -6.01 -5.69 17.40
C LEU A 171 -4.63 -6.35 17.43
N TYR A 172 -3.86 -6.05 18.48
CA TYR A 172 -2.63 -6.78 18.75
C TYR A 172 -2.98 -8.19 19.26
N PRO A 173 -2.30 -9.25 18.79
CA PRO A 173 -2.58 -10.62 19.20
C PRO A 173 -2.32 -10.84 20.70
N ASP A 174 -3.16 -11.66 21.31
CA ASP A 174 -2.92 -12.16 22.66
C ASP A 174 -1.79 -13.20 22.59
N GLY A 175 -0.71 -12.98 23.35
CA GLY A 175 0.49 -13.82 23.35
C GLY A 175 1.70 -13.19 22.65
N GLY A 176 1.52 -12.04 21.98
CA GLY A 176 2.61 -11.27 21.39
C GLY A 176 3.06 -11.75 20.03
N ASP A 177 4.32 -11.50 19.71
CA ASP A 177 4.91 -11.85 18.42
C ASP A 177 5.25 -13.35 18.36
N SER A 178 4.87 -14.01 17.26
CA SER A 178 5.31 -15.37 16.98
C SER A 178 6.73 -15.35 16.42
N ASN A 179 7.53 -16.35 16.78
CA ASN A 179 8.90 -16.49 16.29
C ASN A 179 8.96 -17.11 14.90
N SER A 180 7.94 -17.87 14.48
CA SER A 180 7.91 -18.60 13.20
C SER A 180 6.99 -17.95 12.18
N PHE A 181 6.05 -17.12 12.61
CA PHE A 181 4.93 -16.69 11.79
C PHE A 181 4.60 -15.20 12.01
N THR A 182 4.23 -14.51 10.92
CA THR A 182 3.60 -13.20 10.99
C THR A 182 2.66 -12.98 9.80
N ARG A 183 1.87 -11.91 9.84
CA ARG A 183 0.98 -11.54 8.74
C ARG A 183 1.55 -10.39 7.94
N LEU A 184 1.72 -10.61 6.64
CA LEU A 184 1.86 -9.54 5.67
C LEU A 184 0.48 -9.00 5.34
N SER A 185 0.15 -7.86 5.92
CA SER A 185 -1.11 -7.16 5.63
C SER A 185 -0.83 -5.97 4.73
N MET A 186 -1.66 -5.79 3.71
CA MET A 186 -1.56 -4.76 2.70
C MET A 186 -2.87 -3.98 2.65
N SER A 187 -2.78 -2.66 2.55
CA SER A 187 -3.93 -1.78 2.31
C SER A 187 -3.66 -0.89 1.10
N LEU A 188 -4.65 -0.83 0.20
CA LEU A 188 -4.58 -0.10 -1.05
C LEU A 188 -5.72 0.94 -1.10
N GLN A 189 -5.32 2.21 -1.18
CA GLN A 189 -6.19 3.38 -1.24
C GLN A 189 -5.61 4.44 -2.19
N ILE A 190 -6.44 5.42 -2.54
CA ILE A 190 -6.03 6.64 -3.22
C ILE A 190 -5.86 7.74 -2.18
N SER A 191 -4.64 8.22 -1.95
CA SER A 191 -4.39 9.29 -0.99
C SER A 191 -4.99 10.62 -1.45
N LYS A 192 -5.60 11.39 -0.53
CA LYS A 192 -6.16 12.72 -0.83
C LYS A 192 -5.09 13.70 -1.29
N LYS A 193 -3.87 13.56 -0.75
CA LYS A 193 -2.74 14.42 -1.10
C LYS A 193 -2.31 14.22 -2.57
N ALA A 194 -2.11 12.97 -3.01
CA ALA A 194 -1.79 12.71 -4.41
C ALA A 194 -2.94 13.14 -5.33
N TYR A 195 -4.17 12.77 -4.99
CA TYR A 195 -5.35 13.16 -5.77
C TYR A 195 -5.46 14.67 -5.99
N ASN A 196 -5.32 15.46 -4.94
CA ASN A 196 -5.39 16.92 -5.06
C ASN A 196 -4.22 17.50 -5.87
N LEU A 197 -3.03 16.93 -5.73
CA LEU A 197 -1.87 17.35 -6.51
C LEU A 197 -2.13 17.17 -8.02
N PHE A 198 -2.51 15.96 -8.43
CA PHE A 198 -2.79 15.66 -9.84
C PHE A 198 -3.97 16.44 -10.40
N LYS A 199 -5.02 16.61 -9.59
CA LYS A 199 -6.12 17.51 -9.94
C LYS A 199 -5.65 18.95 -10.18
N ASN A 200 -4.73 19.46 -9.37
CA ASN A 200 -4.23 20.82 -9.53
C ASN A 200 -3.26 20.95 -10.72
N LEU A 201 -2.43 19.94 -10.98
CA LEU A 201 -1.58 19.85 -12.17
C LEU A 201 -2.43 19.89 -13.45
N GLN A 202 -3.44 19.02 -13.56
CA GLN A 202 -4.29 18.95 -14.74
C GLN A 202 -5.11 20.23 -14.97
N ASN A 203 -5.49 20.93 -13.88
CA ASN A 203 -6.21 22.20 -13.97
C ASN A 203 -5.30 23.43 -14.18
N GLY A 204 -4.00 23.24 -14.42
CA GLY A 204 -3.06 24.34 -14.65
C GLY A 204 -2.86 25.25 -13.43
N LYS A 205 -3.07 24.73 -12.21
CA LYS A 205 -2.84 25.48 -10.95
C LYS A 205 -1.41 25.36 -10.42
N ILE A 206 -0.60 24.53 -11.07
CA ILE A 206 0.80 24.29 -10.73
C ILE A 206 1.58 24.43 -12.04
N ASP A 207 2.35 25.51 -12.15
CA ASP A 207 3.06 25.90 -13.38
C ASP A 207 4.41 25.20 -13.54
N LYS A 208 4.99 24.73 -12.44
CA LYS A 208 6.26 24.02 -12.39
C LYS A 208 6.14 22.82 -11.46
N PHE A 209 6.68 21.71 -11.91
CA PHE A 209 6.58 20.44 -11.23
C PHE A 209 7.91 19.71 -11.34
N THR A 210 8.31 19.11 -10.24
CA THR A 210 9.56 18.37 -10.05
C THR A 210 9.22 16.97 -9.55
N VAL A 211 9.95 15.98 -10.07
CA VAL A 211 9.69 14.54 -9.84
C VAL A 211 10.88 13.93 -9.12
N ASP A 212 10.60 13.11 -8.12
CA ASP A 212 11.55 12.16 -7.55
C ASP A 212 11.10 10.70 -7.78
N ASP A 213 11.37 10.20 -8.98
CA ASP A 213 10.97 8.87 -9.45
C ASP A 213 12.09 7.84 -9.33
N HIS A 214 11.81 6.60 -9.75
CA HIS A 214 12.75 5.49 -9.61
C HIS A 214 14.10 5.79 -10.28
N THR A 215 14.09 6.25 -11.52
CA THR A 215 15.32 6.62 -12.26
C THR A 215 16.08 7.73 -11.55
N SER A 216 15.38 8.77 -11.08
CA SER A 216 16.00 9.88 -10.33
C SER A 216 16.64 9.40 -9.03
N ILE A 217 15.98 8.49 -8.30
CA ILE A 217 16.49 7.88 -7.08
C ILE A 217 17.77 7.09 -7.37
N ILE A 218 17.76 6.19 -8.35
CA ILE A 218 18.91 5.36 -8.72
C ILE A 218 20.11 6.24 -9.14
N ASN A 219 19.86 7.27 -9.95
CA ASN A 219 20.93 8.17 -10.41
C ASN A 219 21.57 8.96 -9.26
N ARG A 220 20.78 9.44 -8.30
CA ARG A 220 21.34 10.10 -7.10
C ARG A 220 22.23 9.16 -6.29
N LEU A 221 21.80 7.91 -6.10
CA LEU A 221 22.54 6.92 -5.32
C LEU A 221 23.87 6.56 -5.99
N ALA A 222 23.89 6.46 -7.33
CA ALA A 222 25.12 6.26 -8.08
C ALA A 222 26.10 7.44 -7.94
N SER A 223 25.59 8.67 -7.77
CA SER A 223 26.42 9.87 -7.61
C SER A 223 27.03 10.04 -6.22
N THR A 224 26.43 9.47 -5.17
CA THR A 224 26.94 9.50 -3.79
C THR A 224 28.00 8.45 -3.47
N SER A 225 28.24 7.52 -4.40
CA SER A 225 29.22 6.43 -4.26
C SER A 225 30.57 6.73 -4.93
N LYS A 226 30.84 7.98 -5.30
CA LYS A 226 32.12 8.50 -5.80
C LYS A 226 32.71 9.50 -4.82
#